data_AF-A0A4U1EM83-F1
#
_entry.id   AF-A0A4U1EM83-F1
#
_cell.length_a   1.000
_cell.length_b   1.000
_cell.length_c   1.000
_cell.angle_alpha   90.00
_cell.angle_beta   90.00
_cell.angle_gamma   90.00
#
_symmetry.space_group_name_H-M   'P 1'
#
loop_
_entity.id
_entity.type
_entity.pdbx_description
1 polymer ?
#
loop_
_entity_poly.entity_id
_entity_poly.type
_entity_poly.pdbx_seq_one_letter_code
_entity_poly.pdbx_strand_id
1 'polypeptide(L)'
;EEMKVLPASGLAVLLVTALKFSTAAPSLFAATPRTSRNSYHLAQAYLDKYYTKKGGHQIGEMIARGGNSMVKNVKELQAFFGLRVTGKLDRATMDVIKRPRCGVPDVANYRLFPGEPKWKKNTLTYRISKYTPSMTSAEADKAVEMALQAWSSAVPLSFVRINSGEADIMISFETGDHGDSYPFDGPRGTLAHAFAPGEGLGGDTHFDNAEKWTMGTNGFNLFTVAAHEFGHALGLAHSTDPSALMYPTYKYQHPYGFHLPKDDVKGIQALYGPRKTFAGKPAVPHSPPHNPSIPDLCDSSSAFDAVTMLGKELLFFRDR
;
A
#
# COMPACT_ATOMS: atom_id res chain seq x y z
N GLU A 1 -52.85 -19.55 -97.67
CA GLU A 1 -52.53 -18.10 -97.72
C GLU A 1 -51.71 -17.75 -96.50
N GLU A 2 -50.41 -17.51 -96.71
CA GLU A 2 -49.80 -16.16 -96.76
C GLU A 2 -49.78 -15.48 -95.36
N MET A 3 -48.63 -15.44 -94.69
CA MET A 3 -47.61 -14.36 -94.74
C MET A 3 -47.64 -13.65 -93.35
N LYS A 4 -46.60 -13.35 -92.58
CA LYS A 4 -45.25 -12.80 -92.82
C LYS A 4 -44.40 -12.93 -91.54
N VAL A 5 -43.07 -12.86 -91.67
CA VAL A 5 -42.04 -12.99 -90.61
C VAL A 5 -41.47 -11.61 -90.22
N LEU A 6 -40.90 -11.52 -88.99
CA LEU A 6 -39.80 -10.67 -88.45
C LEU A 6 -40.17 -9.44 -87.58
N PRO A 7 -39.26 -8.93 -86.69
CA PRO A 7 -38.34 -9.63 -85.76
C PRO A 7 -38.29 -9.02 -84.34
N ALA A 8 -37.44 -9.61 -83.49
CA ALA A 8 -37.18 -9.31 -82.09
C ALA A 8 -36.51 -7.95 -81.81
N SER A 9 -36.76 -7.36 -80.62
CA SER A 9 -35.74 -6.99 -79.63
C SER A 9 -36.31 -6.19 -78.44
N GLY A 10 -35.84 -6.50 -77.23
CA GLY A 10 -35.65 -5.48 -76.18
C GLY A 10 -36.53 -5.53 -74.93
N LEU A 11 -35.91 -6.00 -73.84
CA LEU A 11 -36.22 -5.72 -72.42
C LEU A 11 -37.53 -6.28 -71.80
N ALA A 12 -37.40 -7.46 -71.21
CA ALA A 12 -38.22 -7.85 -70.06
C ALA A 12 -37.71 -7.13 -68.79
N VAL A 13 -38.47 -6.18 -68.27
CA VAL A 13 -38.28 -5.64 -66.91
C VAL A 13 -38.98 -6.58 -65.94
N LEU A 14 -38.20 -7.46 -65.31
CA LEU A 14 -38.65 -8.35 -64.23
C LEU A 14 -38.56 -7.57 -62.92
N LEU A 15 -39.70 -7.10 -62.42
CA LEU A 15 -39.81 -6.45 -61.11
C LEU A 15 -39.73 -7.53 -60.02
N VAL A 16 -38.53 -7.80 -59.52
CA VAL A 16 -38.32 -8.68 -58.36
C VAL A 16 -38.61 -7.89 -57.09
N THR A 17 -39.80 -8.05 -56.52
CA THR A 17 -40.11 -7.61 -55.16
C THR A 17 -39.42 -8.54 -54.16
N ALA A 18 -38.22 -8.16 -53.73
CA ALA A 18 -37.55 -8.81 -52.61
C ALA A 18 -38.23 -8.39 -51.29
N LEU A 19 -39.13 -9.23 -50.77
CA LEU A 19 -39.53 -9.16 -49.36
C LEU A 19 -38.29 -9.46 -48.52
N LYS A 20 -37.69 -8.41 -47.95
CA LYS A 20 -36.69 -8.56 -46.89
C LYS A 20 -37.42 -9.03 -45.63
N PHE A 21 -37.40 -10.33 -45.38
CA PHE A 21 -37.59 -10.84 -44.01
C PHE A 21 -36.43 -10.34 -43.17
N SER A 22 -36.65 -9.26 -42.43
CA SER A 22 -35.73 -8.77 -41.41
C SER A 22 -35.84 -9.71 -40.21
N THR A 23 -35.09 -10.80 -40.23
CA THR A 23 -34.76 -11.51 -39.00
C THR A 23 -33.71 -10.67 -38.27
N ALA A 24 -34.17 -9.76 -37.42
CA ALA A 24 -33.32 -9.16 -36.41
C ALA A 24 -32.88 -10.28 -35.46
N ALA A 25 -31.74 -10.90 -35.76
CA ALA A 25 -31.03 -11.68 -34.76
C ALA A 25 -30.66 -10.71 -33.62
N PRO A 26 -31.04 -10.96 -32.37
CA PRO A 26 -30.56 -10.16 -31.26
C PRO A 26 -29.05 -10.38 -31.22
N SER A 27 -28.29 -9.40 -31.67
CA SER A 27 -26.87 -9.32 -31.49
C SER A 27 -26.62 -9.30 -29.98
N LEU A 28 -26.20 -10.44 -29.43
CA LEU A 28 -25.64 -10.56 -28.09
C LEU A 28 -24.25 -9.89 -28.03
N PHE A 29 -24.16 -8.63 -28.47
CA PHE A 29 -23.15 -7.72 -27.96
C PHE A 29 -23.80 -7.02 -26.78
N ALA A 30 -23.84 -7.72 -25.65
CA ALA A 30 -24.00 -7.05 -24.37
C ALA A 30 -22.87 -6.00 -24.33
N ALA A 31 -23.22 -4.73 -24.51
CA ALA A 31 -22.32 -3.64 -24.27
C ALA A 31 -21.81 -3.82 -22.84
N THR A 32 -20.55 -4.25 -22.68
CA THR A 32 -19.92 -4.34 -21.38
C THR A 32 -20.15 -3.00 -20.69
N PRO A 33 -20.83 -2.95 -19.54
CA PRO A 33 -21.21 -1.69 -18.94
C PRO A 33 -19.94 -0.83 -18.75
N ARG A 34 -20.02 0.47 -19.03
CA ARG A 34 -18.88 1.41 -18.95
C ARG A 34 -18.11 1.30 -17.62
N THR A 35 -18.80 0.92 -16.55
CA THR A 35 -18.25 0.61 -15.21
C THR A 35 -17.32 -0.61 -15.19
N SER A 36 -17.63 -1.66 -15.95
CA SER A 36 -16.81 -2.86 -16.09
C SER A 36 -15.49 -2.57 -16.81
N ARG A 37 -15.53 -1.72 -17.85
CA ARG A 37 -14.33 -1.34 -18.61
C ARG A 37 -13.37 -0.50 -17.76
N ASN A 38 -13.90 0.45 -17.00
CA ASN A 38 -13.10 1.26 -16.06
C ASN A 38 -12.48 0.40 -14.94
N SER A 39 -13.24 -0.57 -14.40
CA SER A 39 -12.75 -1.47 -13.36
C SER A 39 -11.62 -2.37 -13.85
N TYR A 40 -11.69 -2.83 -15.10
CA TYR A 40 -10.62 -3.60 -15.73
C TYR A 40 -9.33 -2.78 -15.88
N HIS A 41 -9.42 -1.55 -16.41
CA HIS A 41 -8.23 -0.70 -16.58
C HIS A 41 -7.56 -0.35 -15.24
N LEU A 42 -8.37 -0.05 -14.22
CA LEU A 42 -7.87 0.19 -12.86
C LEU A 42 -7.15 -1.05 -12.29
N ALA A 43 -7.78 -2.22 -12.41
CA ALA A 43 -7.18 -3.46 -11.95
C ALA A 43 -5.91 -3.81 -12.71
N GLN A 44 -5.89 -3.61 -14.03
CA GLN A 44 -4.70 -3.84 -14.84
C GLN A 44 -3.54 -2.94 -14.40
N ALA A 45 -3.78 -1.64 -14.22
CA ALA A 45 -2.76 -0.71 -13.73
C ALA A 45 -2.24 -1.09 -12.34
N TYR A 46 -3.12 -1.51 -11.44
CA TYR A 46 -2.75 -2.00 -10.10
C TYR A 46 -1.85 -3.24 -10.19
N LEU A 47 -2.26 -4.25 -10.97
CA LEU A 47 -1.50 -5.49 -11.12
C LEU A 47 -0.16 -5.25 -11.82
N ASP A 48 -0.11 -4.35 -12.81
CA ASP A 48 1.13 -3.97 -13.49
C ASP A 48 2.11 -3.25 -12.56
N LYS A 49 1.60 -2.46 -11.61
CA LYS A 49 2.42 -1.75 -10.62
C LYS A 49 2.93 -2.68 -9.51
N TYR A 50 2.06 -3.50 -8.92
CA TYR A 50 2.38 -4.22 -7.69
C TYR A 50 2.62 -5.73 -7.85
N TYR A 51 2.18 -6.33 -8.97
CA TYR A 51 2.22 -7.78 -9.20
C TYR A 51 2.97 -8.23 -10.46
N THR A 52 3.42 -7.30 -11.30
CA THR A 52 4.24 -7.63 -12.46
C THR A 52 5.72 -7.47 -12.13
N LYS A 53 6.50 -8.55 -12.29
CA LYS A 53 7.95 -8.52 -12.12
C LYS A 53 8.57 -7.67 -13.22
N LYS A 54 9.00 -6.45 -12.90
CA LYS A 54 9.89 -5.66 -13.78
C LYS A 54 11.27 -6.31 -13.75
N GLY A 55 11.52 -7.25 -14.66
CA GLY A 55 12.80 -7.95 -14.76
C GLY A 55 12.93 -8.66 -16.11
N GLY A 56 13.45 -7.94 -17.10
CA GLY A 56 13.71 -8.43 -18.45
C GLY A 56 13.21 -7.54 -19.58
N HIS A 57 13.38 -6.20 -19.52
CA HIS A 57 13.31 -5.41 -20.76
C HIS A 57 14.57 -5.71 -21.58
N GLN A 58 14.53 -6.76 -22.41
CA GLN A 58 15.25 -6.67 -23.67
C GLN A 58 14.48 -5.69 -24.54
N ILE A 59 15.15 -4.60 -24.90
CA ILE A 59 14.63 -3.66 -25.90
C ILE A 59 14.35 -4.46 -27.17
N GLY A 60 13.07 -4.61 -27.55
CA GLY A 60 12.68 -5.22 -28.83
C GLY A 60 11.71 -6.41 -28.82
N GLU A 61 11.24 -6.90 -27.67
CA GLU A 61 10.30 -8.04 -27.65
C GLU A 61 8.83 -7.61 -27.52
N MET A 62 8.03 -7.83 -28.58
CA MET A 62 6.57 -7.70 -28.53
C MET A 62 5.97 -8.88 -27.75
N ILE A 63 5.80 -8.74 -26.44
CA ILE A 63 5.10 -9.75 -25.63
C ILE A 63 3.59 -9.62 -25.89
N ALA A 64 3.00 -10.67 -26.44
CA ALA A 64 1.55 -10.82 -26.56
C ALA A 64 0.90 -10.68 -25.17
N ARG A 65 0.01 -9.69 -25.01
CA ARG A 65 -0.81 -9.48 -23.80
C ARG A 65 -1.77 -10.65 -23.60
N GLY A 66 -1.28 -11.74 -23.02
CA GLY A 66 -2.07 -12.95 -22.76
C GLY A 66 -2.93 -12.83 -21.50
N GLY A 67 -4.24 -13.08 -21.63
CA GLY A 67 -5.21 -13.06 -20.52
C GLY A 67 -4.90 -14.01 -19.35
N ASN A 68 -4.03 -15.00 -19.56
CA ASN A 68 -3.54 -15.90 -18.50
C ASN A 68 -2.65 -15.19 -17.46
N SER A 69 -1.98 -14.08 -17.83
CA SER A 69 -1.14 -13.30 -16.90
C SER A 69 -1.98 -12.54 -15.87
N MET A 70 -3.09 -11.92 -16.31
CA MET A 70 -3.94 -11.13 -15.41
C MET A 70 -4.64 -12.01 -14.37
N VAL A 71 -5.24 -13.13 -14.79
CA VAL A 71 -5.92 -14.05 -13.85
C VAL A 71 -4.94 -14.58 -12.81
N LYS A 72 -3.70 -14.87 -13.20
CA LYS A 72 -2.64 -15.27 -12.28
C LYS A 72 -2.33 -14.16 -11.26
N ASN A 73 -2.09 -12.93 -11.72
CA ASN A 73 -1.79 -11.82 -10.83
C ASN A 73 -2.96 -11.49 -9.89
N VAL A 74 -4.21 -11.63 -10.35
CA VAL A 74 -5.40 -11.51 -9.48
C VAL A 74 -5.41 -12.58 -8.40
N LYS A 75 -5.05 -13.83 -8.72
CA LYS A 75 -4.95 -14.90 -7.70
C LYS A 75 -3.85 -14.62 -6.69
N GLU A 76 -2.71 -14.09 -7.12
CA GLU A 76 -1.62 -13.68 -6.23
C GLU A 76 -2.05 -12.54 -5.30
N LEU A 77 -2.72 -11.51 -5.84
CA LEU A 77 -3.33 -10.43 -5.05
C LEU A 77 -4.32 -10.98 -4.02
N GLN A 78 -5.23 -11.83 -4.46
CA GLN A 78 -6.23 -12.41 -3.57
C GLN A 78 -5.58 -13.22 -2.44
N ALA A 79 -4.55 -14.02 -2.75
CA ALA A 79 -3.81 -14.77 -1.75
C ALA A 79 -3.09 -13.84 -0.77
N PHE A 80 -2.42 -12.79 -1.26
CA PHE A 80 -1.69 -11.82 -0.43
C PHE A 80 -2.62 -11.12 0.57
N PHE A 81 -3.78 -10.68 0.11
CA PHE A 81 -4.77 -9.96 0.91
C PHE A 81 -5.73 -10.89 1.70
N GLY A 82 -5.48 -12.21 1.71
CA GLY A 82 -6.32 -13.18 2.42
C GLY A 82 -7.76 -13.31 1.89
N LEU A 83 -7.98 -12.93 0.63
CA LEU A 83 -9.28 -13.06 -0.05
C LEU A 83 -9.49 -14.49 -0.57
N ARG A 84 -10.73 -14.81 -0.92
CA ARG A 84 -11.02 -16.05 -1.65
C ARG A 84 -10.33 -16.00 -3.03
N VAL A 85 -9.45 -16.97 -3.28
CA VAL A 85 -8.68 -17.07 -4.54
C VAL A 85 -9.58 -17.56 -5.67
N THR A 86 -10.21 -16.64 -6.39
CA THR A 86 -11.13 -16.91 -7.51
C THR A 86 -10.49 -16.60 -8.88
N GLY A 87 -9.47 -15.74 -8.92
CA GLY A 87 -8.92 -15.17 -10.15
C GLY A 87 -9.86 -14.20 -10.87
N LYS A 88 -10.93 -13.75 -10.20
CA LYS A 88 -11.93 -12.83 -10.74
C LYS A 88 -11.84 -11.48 -10.06
N LEU A 89 -12.13 -10.41 -10.80
CA LEU A 89 -12.29 -9.05 -10.26
C LEU A 89 -13.65 -8.91 -9.54
N ASP A 90 -13.87 -9.72 -8.52
CA ASP A 90 -15.05 -9.62 -7.65
C ASP A 90 -15.00 -8.37 -6.78
N ARG A 91 -16.11 -8.09 -6.09
CA ARG A 91 -16.26 -6.88 -5.26
C ARG A 91 -15.15 -6.74 -4.23
N ALA A 92 -14.80 -7.83 -3.53
CA ALA A 92 -13.78 -7.81 -2.50
C ALA A 92 -12.39 -7.48 -3.08
N THR A 93 -12.06 -8.06 -4.23
CA THR A 93 -10.83 -7.75 -4.98
C THR A 93 -10.78 -6.27 -5.38
N MET A 94 -11.87 -5.75 -5.94
CA MET A 94 -11.93 -4.34 -6.37
C MET A 94 -11.93 -3.36 -5.19
N ASP A 95 -12.48 -3.75 -4.03
CA ASP A 95 -12.45 -2.94 -2.81
C ASP A 95 -11.03 -2.81 -2.25
N VAL A 96 -10.17 -3.82 -2.44
CA VAL A 96 -8.72 -3.72 -2.12
C VAL A 96 -8.00 -2.82 -3.13
N ILE A 97 -8.21 -3.03 -4.44
CA ILE A 97 -7.54 -2.28 -5.52
C ILE A 97 -7.75 -0.76 -5.39
N LYS A 98 -8.91 -0.33 -4.87
CA LYS A 98 -9.27 1.08 -4.71
C LYS A 98 -8.74 1.73 -3.43
N ARG A 99 -8.17 0.97 -2.50
CA ARG A 99 -7.67 1.51 -1.23
C ARG A 99 -6.33 2.22 -1.47
N PRO A 100 -6.14 3.42 -0.88
CA PRO A 100 -4.82 4.04 -0.82
C PRO A 100 -3.81 3.12 -0.15
N ARG A 101 -2.57 3.10 -0.65
CA ARG A 101 -1.55 2.14 -0.25
C ARG A 101 -0.13 2.63 -0.52
N CYS A 102 0.86 1.89 -0.03
CA CYS A 102 2.27 2.05 -0.38
C CYS A 102 2.53 1.72 -1.87
N GLY A 103 3.50 2.40 -2.48
CA GLY A 103 3.94 2.26 -3.87
C GLY A 103 4.84 1.05 -4.15
N VAL A 104 5.37 0.41 -3.12
CA VAL A 104 6.25 -0.76 -3.24
C VAL A 104 5.46 -1.99 -3.74
N PRO A 105 6.00 -2.82 -4.66
CA PRO A 105 5.30 -4.04 -5.10
C PRO A 105 5.17 -5.12 -4.01
N ASP A 106 4.09 -5.92 -4.06
CA ASP A 106 3.80 -6.94 -3.04
C ASP A 106 4.53 -8.26 -3.26
N VAL A 107 4.80 -8.59 -4.52
CA VAL A 107 5.38 -9.89 -4.95
C VAL A 107 6.72 -9.73 -5.67
N ALA A 108 7.22 -8.51 -5.77
CA ALA A 108 8.62 -8.34 -6.11
C ALA A 108 9.44 -8.70 -4.88
N ASN A 109 10.21 -9.78 -4.98
CA ASN A 109 11.46 -9.85 -4.24
C ASN A 109 12.14 -8.49 -4.45
N TYR A 110 12.68 -7.91 -3.39
CA TYR A 110 13.56 -6.73 -3.30
C TYR A 110 14.76 -6.78 -4.28
N ARG A 111 14.55 -7.09 -5.55
CA ARG A 111 15.55 -7.46 -6.56
C ARG A 111 16.14 -6.24 -7.26
N LEU A 112 16.04 -5.07 -6.65
CA LEU A 112 17.05 -4.04 -6.83
C LEU A 112 18.33 -4.41 -6.03
N PHE A 113 18.22 -5.22 -4.96
CA PHE A 113 19.35 -5.71 -4.16
C PHE A 113 19.19 -7.20 -3.76
N PRO A 114 19.98 -8.15 -4.30
CA PRO A 114 19.90 -9.55 -3.87
C PRO A 114 20.30 -9.71 -2.38
N GLY A 115 19.46 -10.34 -1.55
CA GLY A 115 19.76 -10.71 -0.16
C GLY A 115 18.66 -10.38 0.85
N GLU A 116 19.01 -10.37 2.15
CA GLU A 116 18.27 -9.70 3.23
C GLU A 116 18.80 -8.25 3.31
N PRO A 117 18.20 -7.28 2.59
CA PRO A 117 18.75 -5.93 2.52
C PRO A 117 18.73 -5.32 3.91
N LYS A 118 19.91 -5.05 4.46
CA LYS A 118 20.06 -4.40 5.77
C LYS A 118 21.22 -3.45 5.78
N TRP A 119 21.08 -2.38 6.54
CA TRP A 119 22.19 -1.47 6.82
C TRP A 119 23.30 -2.19 7.59
N LYS A 120 24.56 -2.01 7.14
CA LYS A 120 25.75 -2.58 7.81
C LYS A 120 26.16 -1.80 9.06
N LYS A 121 25.50 -0.68 9.34
CA LYS A 121 25.76 0.22 10.47
C LYS A 121 24.48 0.45 11.27
N ASN A 122 24.66 0.82 12.53
CA ASN A 122 23.55 1.02 13.47
C ASN A 122 23.18 2.50 13.67
N THR A 123 24.04 3.43 13.28
CA THR A 123 23.73 4.86 13.25
C THR A 123 23.48 5.25 11.81
N LEU A 124 22.24 5.64 11.53
CA LEU A 124 21.79 6.07 10.20
C LEU A 124 21.53 7.57 10.23
N THR A 125 21.94 8.28 9.19
CA THR A 125 21.60 9.67 9.00
C THR A 125 20.32 9.79 8.17
N TYR A 126 19.51 10.80 8.45
CA TYR A 126 18.36 11.13 7.61
C TYR A 126 18.27 12.62 7.35
N ARG A 127 17.64 12.99 6.22
CA ARG A 127 17.45 14.38 5.83
C ARG A 127 16.17 14.55 5.03
N ILE A 128 15.33 15.50 5.42
CA ILE A 128 14.24 15.98 4.57
C ILE A 128 14.81 16.99 3.58
N SER A 129 14.89 16.62 2.31
CA SER A 129 15.45 17.44 1.23
C SER A 129 14.43 18.38 0.61
N LYS A 130 13.16 17.98 0.58
CA LYS A 130 12.04 18.75 0.03
C LYS A 130 10.83 18.55 0.93
N TYR A 131 10.13 19.63 1.28
CA TYR A 131 8.96 19.61 2.16
C TYR A 131 7.66 19.76 1.38
N THR A 132 6.55 19.25 1.93
CA THR A 132 5.20 19.48 1.41
C THR A 132 4.67 20.86 1.81
N PRO A 133 3.88 21.54 0.95
CA PRO A 133 3.16 22.75 1.33
C PRO A 133 1.90 22.47 2.16
N SER A 134 1.48 21.21 2.32
CA SER A 134 0.22 20.84 3.01
C SER A 134 0.30 20.86 4.54
N MET A 135 1.51 20.96 5.10
CA MET A 135 1.78 21.13 6.53
C MET A 135 3.06 21.92 6.77
N THR A 136 3.29 22.36 8.00
CA THR A 136 4.52 23.07 8.35
C THR A 136 5.73 22.14 8.37
N SER A 137 6.94 22.68 8.11
CA SER A 137 8.18 21.90 8.23
C SER A 137 8.37 21.30 9.63
N ALA A 138 7.91 21.99 10.69
CA ALA A 138 7.97 21.49 12.06
C ALA A 138 7.06 20.27 12.28
N GLU A 139 5.86 20.25 11.69
CA GLU A 139 4.98 19.09 11.74
C GLU A 139 5.55 17.91 10.96
N ALA A 140 6.12 18.16 9.78
CA ALA A 140 6.79 17.13 8.99
C ALA A 140 8.01 16.55 9.72
N ASP A 141 8.85 17.41 10.29
CA ASP A 141 10.01 17.02 11.11
C ASP A 141 9.58 16.13 12.29
N LYS A 142 8.53 16.54 13.01
CA LYS A 142 7.97 15.80 14.14
C LYS A 142 7.42 14.44 13.71
N ALA A 143 6.68 14.37 12.61
CA ALA A 143 6.13 13.13 12.09
C ALA A 143 7.22 12.12 11.73
N VAL A 144 8.27 12.60 11.03
CA VAL A 144 9.42 11.80 10.63
C VAL A 144 10.21 11.31 11.85
N GLU A 145 10.48 12.18 12.82
CA GLU A 145 11.18 11.81 14.06
C GLU A 145 10.41 10.72 14.81
N MET A 146 9.10 10.88 15.02
CA MET A 146 8.26 9.88 15.68
C MET A 146 8.25 8.54 14.93
N ALA A 147 8.19 8.59 13.60
CA ALA A 147 8.19 7.38 12.76
C ALA A 147 9.51 6.60 12.86
N LEU A 148 10.66 7.28 12.80
CA LEU A 148 11.97 6.65 13.01
C LEU A 148 12.13 6.15 14.45
N GLN A 149 11.61 6.90 15.42
CA GLN A 149 11.65 6.52 16.82
C GLN A 149 10.90 5.20 17.08
N ALA A 150 9.76 4.98 16.42
CA ALA A 150 8.99 3.73 16.52
C ALA A 150 9.88 2.51 16.23
N TRP A 151 10.67 2.55 15.16
CA TRP A 151 11.63 1.50 14.83
C TRP A 151 12.78 1.40 15.82
N SER A 152 13.40 2.54 16.16
CA SER A 152 14.52 2.56 17.11
C SER A 152 14.13 1.97 18.48
N SER A 153 12.86 2.04 18.89
CA SER A 153 12.39 1.48 20.16
C SER A 153 12.57 -0.04 20.25
N ALA A 154 12.52 -0.76 19.12
CA ALA A 154 12.56 -2.23 19.07
C ALA A 154 13.96 -2.80 18.77
N VAL A 155 14.85 -2.02 18.15
CA VAL A 155 16.15 -2.48 17.64
C VAL A 155 17.30 -1.55 18.03
N PRO A 156 18.57 -1.99 17.99
CA PRO A 156 19.72 -1.16 18.35
C PRO A 156 20.12 -0.17 17.23
N LEU A 157 19.14 0.45 16.57
CA LEU A 157 19.35 1.52 15.59
C LEU A 157 19.19 2.89 16.24
N SER A 158 19.98 3.84 15.74
CA SER A 158 19.94 5.26 16.10
C SER A 158 19.85 6.09 14.83
N PHE A 159 19.01 7.13 14.84
CA PHE A 159 18.80 8.01 13.70
C PHE A 159 19.29 9.42 14.04
N VAL A 160 20.08 10.00 13.13
CA VAL A 160 20.67 11.33 13.31
C VAL A 160 20.25 12.21 12.15
N ARG A 161 19.53 13.29 12.44
CA ARG A 161 19.19 14.28 11.41
C ARG A 161 20.44 15.03 10.97
N ILE A 162 20.63 15.17 9.66
CA ILE A 162 21.61 16.09 9.09
C ILE A 162 20.89 17.18 8.28
N ASN A 163 21.49 18.37 8.23
CA ASN A 163 20.87 19.55 7.58
C ASN A 163 21.42 19.83 6.18
N SER A 164 22.55 19.22 5.82
CA SER A 164 23.22 19.38 4.54
C SER A 164 23.92 18.09 4.13
N GLY A 165 24.27 17.98 2.84
CA GLY A 165 24.88 16.77 2.28
C GLY A 165 23.88 15.64 2.04
N GLU A 166 24.43 14.48 1.71
CA GLU A 166 23.72 13.23 1.45
C GLU A 166 23.61 12.42 2.75
N ALA A 167 22.42 11.90 3.03
CA ALA A 167 22.11 11.08 4.19
C ALA A 167 21.90 9.63 3.76
N ASP A 168 21.86 8.69 4.72
CA ASP A 168 21.47 7.30 4.43
C ASP A 168 20.01 7.16 4.01
N ILE A 169 19.16 8.08 4.47
CA ILE A 169 17.74 8.12 4.17
C ILE A 169 17.40 9.56 3.76
N MET A 170 17.31 9.81 2.45
CA MET A 170 16.79 11.07 1.93
C MET A 170 15.26 11.01 1.89
N ILE A 171 14.62 12.06 2.38
CA ILE A 171 13.16 12.17 2.45
C ILE A 171 12.71 13.34 1.60
N SER A 172 11.83 13.09 0.63
CA SER A 172 11.29 14.14 -0.23
C SER A 172 9.79 13.97 -0.49
N PHE A 173 9.12 15.10 -0.72
CA PHE A 173 7.74 15.13 -1.20
C PHE A 173 7.74 15.45 -2.70
N GLU A 174 7.35 14.49 -3.53
CA GLU A 174 7.47 14.54 -4.99
C GLU A 174 6.12 14.43 -5.69
N THR A 175 6.04 14.65 -7.01
CA THR A 175 4.77 14.56 -7.74
C THR A 175 5.00 13.95 -9.10
N GLY A 176 4.13 13.01 -9.49
CA GLY A 176 4.21 12.37 -10.80
C GLY A 176 5.56 11.70 -11.02
N ASP A 177 6.15 11.87 -12.20
CA ASP A 177 7.52 11.44 -12.48
C ASP A 177 8.54 12.34 -11.78
N HIS A 178 9.39 11.71 -10.97
CA HIS A 178 10.38 12.37 -10.11
C HIS A 178 11.78 11.73 -10.20
N GLY A 179 12.06 11.07 -11.33
CA GLY A 179 13.43 10.69 -11.71
C GLY A 179 13.93 9.34 -11.21
N ASP A 180 13.09 8.56 -10.53
CA ASP A 180 13.44 7.23 -9.98
C ASP A 180 12.79 6.05 -10.72
N SER A 181 12.05 6.31 -11.81
CA SER A 181 11.27 5.33 -12.61
C SER A 181 10.01 4.76 -11.94
N TYR A 182 9.59 5.31 -10.79
CA TYR A 182 8.38 4.94 -10.07
C TYR A 182 7.44 6.15 -9.88
N PRO A 183 6.83 6.66 -10.96
CA PRO A 183 6.00 7.86 -10.87
C PRO A 183 4.79 7.68 -9.94
N PHE A 184 4.43 8.74 -9.24
CA PHE A 184 3.19 8.84 -8.48
C PHE A 184 1.97 9.05 -9.38
N ASP A 185 0.80 8.64 -8.89
CA ASP A 185 -0.47 8.60 -9.64
C ASP A 185 -1.42 9.78 -9.35
N GLY A 186 -1.00 10.72 -8.49
CA GLY A 186 -1.79 11.88 -8.12
C GLY A 186 -2.64 11.62 -6.87
N PRO A 187 -3.71 12.40 -6.64
CA PRO A 187 -4.45 12.31 -5.39
C PRO A 187 -5.12 10.94 -5.21
N ARG A 188 -4.87 10.34 -4.04
CA ARG A 188 -5.25 8.98 -3.66
C ARG A 188 -4.52 7.92 -4.51
N GLY A 189 -4.47 6.70 -3.97
CA GLY A 189 -3.82 5.59 -4.66
C GLY A 189 -2.47 5.33 -4.03
N THR A 190 -1.39 5.73 -4.68
CA THR A 190 -0.04 5.56 -4.16
C THR A 190 0.35 6.71 -3.25
N LEU A 191 0.49 6.46 -1.95
CA LEU A 191 0.77 7.51 -0.98
C LEU A 191 2.25 7.89 -0.90
N ALA A 192 3.12 6.89 -1.00
CA ALA A 192 4.56 7.02 -0.83
C ALA A 192 5.23 5.74 -1.33
N HIS A 193 6.55 5.75 -1.45
CA HIS A 193 7.37 4.55 -1.54
C HIS A 193 8.73 4.79 -0.91
N ALA A 194 9.41 3.71 -0.56
CA ALA A 194 10.81 3.74 -0.14
C ALA A 194 11.63 2.63 -0.79
N PHE A 195 12.91 2.92 -0.98
CA PHE A 195 13.90 1.95 -1.44
C PHE A 195 14.51 1.21 -0.26
N ALA A 196 14.86 -0.06 -0.47
CA ALA A 196 15.59 -0.85 0.52
C ALA A 196 16.96 -0.25 0.87
N PRO A 197 17.58 -0.65 1.99
CA PRO A 197 18.96 -0.33 2.32
C PRO A 197 19.92 -0.58 1.15
N GLY A 198 20.76 0.40 0.83
CA GLY A 198 21.69 0.32 -0.31
C GLY A 198 22.48 1.60 -0.54
N GLU A 199 23.27 1.63 -1.60
CA GLU A 199 23.94 2.85 -2.08
C GLU A 199 23.02 3.64 -3.03
N GLY A 200 23.34 4.92 -3.24
CA GLY A 200 22.54 5.80 -4.10
C GLY A 200 21.15 6.01 -3.53
N LEU A 201 20.10 5.63 -4.28
CA LEU A 201 18.71 5.73 -3.82
C LEU A 201 18.36 4.79 -2.66
N GLY A 202 19.28 3.92 -2.21
CA GLY A 202 19.00 2.96 -1.15
C GLY A 202 18.65 3.66 0.17
N GLY A 203 17.47 3.37 0.71
CA GLY A 203 16.91 4.03 1.90
C GLY A 203 16.03 5.24 1.60
N ASP A 204 16.13 5.84 0.41
CA ASP A 204 15.38 7.04 0.07
C ASP A 204 13.88 6.77 0.12
N THR A 205 13.15 7.74 0.65
CA THR A 205 11.72 7.67 0.92
C THR A 205 11.02 8.86 0.29
N HIS A 206 10.14 8.59 -0.66
CA HIS A 206 9.39 9.60 -1.41
C HIS A 206 7.91 9.56 -1.01
N PHE A 207 7.34 10.72 -0.77
CA PHE A 207 5.92 10.90 -0.44
C PHE A 207 5.21 11.62 -1.59
N ASP A 208 4.01 11.19 -1.99
CA ASP A 208 3.26 11.87 -3.03
C ASP A 208 2.72 13.22 -2.52
N ASN A 209 3.25 14.29 -3.07
CA ASN A 209 2.89 15.67 -2.74
C ASN A 209 1.57 16.12 -3.37
N ALA A 210 0.94 15.29 -4.21
CA ALA A 210 -0.46 15.46 -4.60
C ALA A 210 -1.44 15.13 -3.46
N GLU A 211 -0.96 14.44 -2.41
CA GLU A 211 -1.76 14.12 -1.24
C GLU A 211 -1.82 15.26 -0.23
N LYS A 212 -2.92 15.29 0.53
CA LYS A 212 -3.07 16.20 1.67
C LYS A 212 -2.47 15.55 2.92
N TRP A 213 -1.23 15.89 3.24
CA TRP A 213 -0.54 15.40 4.44
C TRP A 213 -1.00 16.13 5.69
N THR A 214 -1.21 15.38 6.76
CA THR A 214 -1.64 15.93 8.05
C THR A 214 -1.03 15.16 9.23
N MET A 215 -1.15 15.71 10.44
CA MET A 215 -0.90 14.99 11.70
C MET A 215 -2.17 14.33 12.28
N GLY A 216 -3.32 14.49 11.62
CA GLY A 216 -4.62 14.00 12.08
C GLY A 216 -5.24 13.02 11.09
N THR A 217 -6.57 13.07 10.97
CA THR A 217 -7.39 12.18 10.11
C THR A 217 -8.02 12.91 8.92
N ASN A 218 -7.86 14.24 8.81
CA ASN A 218 -8.42 15.05 7.72
C ASN A 218 -7.51 15.09 6.47
N GLY A 219 -7.08 13.92 6.03
CA GLY A 219 -6.07 13.69 5.01
C GLY A 219 -5.33 12.39 5.30
N PHE A 220 -4.13 12.25 4.75
CA PHE A 220 -3.25 11.14 5.09
C PHE A 220 -2.32 11.55 6.23
N ASN A 221 -2.27 10.71 7.27
CA ASN A 221 -1.41 10.95 8.41
C ASN A 221 0.05 10.67 8.05
N LEU A 222 0.90 11.70 8.07
CA LEU A 222 2.31 11.57 7.65
C LEU A 222 3.08 10.59 8.53
N PHE A 223 2.87 10.60 9.86
CA PHE A 223 3.50 9.63 10.75
C PHE A 223 3.16 8.19 10.36
N THR A 224 1.87 7.90 10.08
CA THR A 224 1.42 6.56 9.70
C THR A 224 2.14 6.06 8.45
N VAL A 225 2.19 6.90 7.40
CA VAL A 225 2.82 6.51 6.13
C VAL A 225 4.34 6.46 6.30
N ALA A 226 4.96 7.47 6.92
CA ALA A 226 6.41 7.49 7.13
C ALA A 226 6.89 6.30 7.97
N ALA A 227 6.15 5.89 9.01
CA ALA A 227 6.51 4.74 9.80
C ALA A 227 6.52 3.45 8.96
N HIS A 228 5.55 3.29 8.06
CA HIS A 228 5.52 2.18 7.10
C HIS A 228 6.71 2.24 6.13
N GLU A 229 6.90 3.37 5.44
CA GLU A 229 7.97 3.50 4.44
C GLU A 229 9.36 3.35 5.05
N PHE A 230 9.58 3.81 6.28
CA PHE A 230 10.84 3.58 6.97
C PHE A 230 11.08 2.10 7.32
N GLY A 231 10.03 1.28 7.44
CA GLY A 231 10.21 -0.16 7.49
C GLY A 231 10.88 -0.69 6.21
N HIS A 232 10.46 -0.21 5.04
CA HIS A 232 11.13 -0.53 3.77
C HIS A 232 12.55 0.01 3.69
N ALA A 233 12.78 1.28 4.11
CA ALA A 233 14.11 1.87 4.18
C ALA A 233 15.06 1.14 5.13
N LEU A 234 14.50 0.34 6.06
CA LEU A 234 15.22 -0.56 6.97
C LEU A 234 15.26 -2.02 6.51
N GLY A 235 14.65 -2.34 5.36
CA GLY A 235 14.76 -3.65 4.72
C GLY A 235 13.57 -4.60 4.91
N LEU A 236 12.47 -4.14 5.52
CA LEU A 236 11.26 -4.93 5.66
C LEU A 236 10.43 -4.90 4.39
N ALA A 237 9.92 -6.07 3.98
CA ALA A 237 8.90 -6.17 2.95
C ALA A 237 7.50 -5.93 3.49
N HIS A 238 6.52 -5.82 2.59
CA HIS A 238 5.13 -5.83 3.01
C HIS A 238 4.77 -7.12 3.76
N SER A 239 3.97 -6.95 4.81
CA SER A 239 3.36 -8.06 5.54
C SER A 239 2.02 -8.46 4.92
N THR A 240 1.66 -9.73 5.09
CA THR A 240 0.32 -10.24 4.78
C THR A 240 -0.62 -10.18 5.99
N ASP A 241 -0.12 -9.80 7.17
CA ASP A 241 -0.91 -9.60 8.39
C ASP A 241 -1.63 -8.22 8.33
N PRO A 242 -2.98 -8.17 8.28
CA PRO A 242 -3.73 -6.90 8.23
C PRO A 242 -3.62 -6.03 9.49
N SER A 243 -3.01 -6.54 10.56
CA SER A 243 -2.72 -5.81 11.79
C SER A 243 -1.33 -5.17 11.82
N ALA A 244 -0.42 -5.60 10.92
CA ALA A 244 0.93 -5.08 10.83
C ALA A 244 0.96 -3.64 10.30
N LEU A 245 1.94 -2.86 10.74
CA LEU A 245 2.25 -1.56 10.16
C LEU A 245 2.69 -1.73 8.70
N MET A 246 3.49 -2.76 8.41
CA MET A 246 3.97 -3.11 7.06
C MET A 246 2.88 -3.71 6.15
N TYR A 247 1.62 -3.72 6.53
CA TYR A 247 0.53 -4.08 5.62
C TYR A 247 0.34 -2.99 4.55
N PRO A 248 0.19 -3.31 3.25
CA PRO A 248 0.37 -2.31 2.20
C PRO A 248 -0.69 -1.21 2.15
N THR A 249 -1.94 -1.51 2.53
CA THR A 249 -3.03 -0.52 2.45
C THR A 249 -3.04 0.39 3.66
N TYR A 250 -3.27 1.68 3.41
CA TYR A 250 -3.32 2.69 4.45
C TYR A 250 -4.37 2.37 5.51
N LYS A 251 -3.92 2.34 6.77
CA LYS A 251 -4.76 2.26 7.96
C LYS A 251 -4.18 3.22 8.99
N TYR A 252 -4.96 4.22 9.37
CA TYR A 252 -4.53 5.25 10.32
C TYR A 252 -3.94 4.63 11.59
N GLN A 253 -2.77 5.13 12.00
CA GLN A 253 -2.11 4.83 13.26
C GLN A 253 -2.03 6.10 14.09
N HIS A 254 -2.47 6.04 15.34
CA HIS A 254 -2.38 7.19 16.23
C HIS A 254 -0.91 7.43 16.63
N PRO A 255 -0.31 8.60 16.34
CA PRO A 255 1.12 8.81 16.56
C PRO A 255 1.55 8.73 18.03
N TYR A 256 0.74 9.28 18.93
CA TYR A 256 1.08 9.35 20.35
C TYR A 256 0.76 8.02 21.03
N GLY A 257 1.76 7.41 21.66
CA GLY A 257 1.63 6.08 22.26
C GLY A 257 1.62 4.94 21.25
N PHE A 258 2.03 5.19 20.00
CA PHE A 258 2.18 4.14 19.00
C PHE A 258 3.23 3.11 19.44
N HIS A 259 2.88 1.84 19.29
CA HIS A 259 3.79 0.72 19.48
C HIS A 259 3.75 -0.14 18.22
N LEU A 260 4.91 -0.61 17.78
CA LEU A 260 5.00 -1.50 16.63
C LEU A 260 4.19 -2.79 16.90
N PRO A 261 3.33 -3.22 15.96
CA PRO A 261 2.70 -4.52 16.03
C PRO A 261 3.73 -5.67 16.08
N LYS A 262 3.29 -6.83 16.60
CA LYS A 262 4.20 -7.97 16.87
C LYS A 262 4.89 -8.50 15.61
N ASP A 263 4.19 -8.52 14.48
CA ASP A 263 4.75 -8.95 13.20
C ASP A 263 5.91 -8.04 12.75
N ASP A 264 5.71 -6.72 12.85
CA ASP A 264 6.73 -5.72 12.52
C ASP A 264 7.94 -5.81 13.45
N VAL A 265 7.73 -5.98 14.77
CA VAL A 265 8.81 -6.19 15.75
C VAL A 265 9.62 -7.43 15.41
N LYS A 266 8.95 -8.55 15.08
CA LYS A 266 9.62 -9.79 14.70
C LYS A 266 10.44 -9.61 13.42
N GLY A 267 9.87 -8.96 12.42
CA GLY A 267 10.56 -8.68 11.15
C GLY A 267 11.81 -7.84 11.36
N ILE A 268 11.70 -6.70 12.04
CA ILE A 268 12.85 -5.79 12.20
C ILE A 268 13.93 -6.39 13.11
N GLN A 269 13.56 -7.14 14.14
CA GLN A 269 14.52 -7.81 15.02
C GLN A 269 15.21 -9.00 14.34
N ALA A 270 14.60 -9.61 13.32
CA ALA A 270 15.31 -10.63 12.52
C ALA A 270 16.50 -10.03 11.76
N LEU A 271 16.41 -8.76 11.32
CA LEU A 271 17.48 -8.06 10.60
C LEU A 271 18.56 -7.48 11.53
N TYR A 272 18.12 -6.84 12.63
CA TYR A 272 18.99 -6.00 13.47
C TYR A 272 19.21 -6.53 14.89
N GLY A 273 18.50 -7.60 15.27
CA GLY A 273 18.44 -8.09 16.65
C GLY A 273 17.61 -7.20 17.57
N PRO A 274 17.14 -7.73 18.71
CA PRO A 274 16.45 -6.93 19.71
C PRO A 274 17.39 -5.90 20.33
N ARG A 275 16.85 -4.73 20.67
CA ARG A 275 17.56 -3.77 21.51
C ARG A 275 17.88 -4.45 22.85
N LYS A 276 19.16 -4.62 23.16
CA LYS A 276 19.59 -5.08 24.48
C LYS A 276 19.21 -4.00 25.49
N THR A 277 18.23 -4.27 26.34
CA THR A 277 18.07 -3.47 27.54
C THR A 277 19.36 -3.66 28.35
N PHE A 278 20.09 -2.58 28.60
CA PHE A 278 21.13 -2.65 29.62
C PHE A 278 20.39 -2.97 30.92
N ALA A 279 20.45 -4.22 31.35
CA ALA A 279 20.14 -4.64 32.71
C ALA A 279 21.23 -4.13 33.67
N GLY A 280 21.64 -2.86 33.53
CA GLY A 280 22.25 -2.14 34.62
C GLY A 280 21.12 -1.84 35.58
N LYS A 281 20.95 -2.66 36.61
CA LYS A 281 20.20 -2.24 37.79
C LYS A 281 20.79 -0.89 38.20
N PRO A 282 20.06 0.23 38.19
CA PRO A 282 20.43 1.31 39.08
C PRO A 282 20.35 0.70 40.48
N ALA A 283 21.43 0.76 41.25
CA ALA A 283 21.32 0.54 42.68
C ALA A 283 20.49 1.70 43.25
N VAL A 284 19.16 1.56 43.18
CA VAL A 284 18.24 2.49 43.84
C VAL A 284 18.32 2.17 45.33
N PRO A 285 18.53 3.16 46.21
CA PRO A 285 18.32 2.98 47.65
C PRO A 285 16.90 2.44 47.86
N HIS A 286 16.81 1.34 48.62
CA HIS A 286 15.61 0.59 48.97
C HIS A 286 14.33 1.42 48.97
N SER A 287 13.48 1.16 47.97
CA SER A 287 12.05 1.51 48.02
C SER A 287 11.26 0.20 48.06
N PRO A 288 10.22 0.09 48.92
CA PRO A 288 9.53 -1.17 49.15
C PRO A 288 8.77 -1.62 47.89
N PRO A 289 8.57 -2.94 47.71
CA PRO A 289 8.05 -3.50 46.48
C PRO A 289 6.58 -3.14 46.32
N HIS A 290 6.25 -2.28 45.36
CA HIS A 290 4.88 -2.16 44.87
C HIS A 290 4.73 -3.05 43.64
N ASN A 291 4.06 -4.18 43.84
CA ASN A 291 3.72 -5.14 42.79
C ASN A 291 2.34 -4.72 42.23
N PRO A 292 2.20 -4.25 40.98
CA PRO A 292 0.88 -4.05 40.40
C PRO A 292 0.34 -5.42 39.97
N SER A 293 -0.36 -6.08 40.90
CA SER A 293 -1.18 -7.25 40.62
C SER A 293 -2.43 -6.84 39.84
N ILE A 294 -2.72 -7.56 38.75
CA ILE A 294 -3.96 -7.46 37.98
C ILE A 294 -5.14 -7.66 38.96
N PRO A 295 -6.11 -6.74 39.05
CA PRO A 295 -7.17 -6.83 40.06
C PRO A 295 -8.10 -8.02 39.79
N ASP A 296 -8.26 -8.87 40.80
CA ASP A 296 -9.32 -9.88 40.82
C ASP A 296 -10.67 -9.17 41.01
N LEU A 297 -11.57 -9.32 40.03
CA LEU A 297 -12.92 -8.75 40.02
C LEU A 297 -13.81 -9.25 41.17
N CYS A 298 -13.38 -10.27 41.91
CA CYS A 298 -14.12 -10.86 43.03
C CYS A 298 -13.57 -10.49 44.41
N ASP A 299 -12.59 -9.58 44.52
CA ASP A 299 -12.09 -9.13 45.82
C ASP A 299 -13.09 -8.19 46.51
N SER A 300 -13.58 -8.60 47.68
CA SER A 300 -14.53 -7.86 48.52
C SER A 300 -14.02 -6.49 49.02
N SER A 301 -12.74 -6.17 48.84
CA SER A 301 -12.12 -4.88 49.19
C SER A 301 -11.93 -3.93 48.01
N SER A 302 -12.42 -4.29 46.82
CA SER A 302 -12.24 -3.51 45.60
C SER A 302 -13.08 -2.21 45.58
N ALA A 303 -12.44 -1.09 45.20
CA ALA A 303 -13.08 0.19 44.93
C ALA A 303 -12.87 0.58 43.45
N PHE A 304 -13.86 1.22 42.83
CA PHE A 304 -13.80 1.69 41.45
C PHE A 304 -13.59 3.20 41.41
N ASP A 305 -12.82 3.67 40.43
CA ASP A 305 -12.56 5.10 40.23
C ASP A 305 -13.79 5.80 39.62
N ALA A 306 -14.50 5.11 38.73
CA ALA A 306 -15.74 5.60 38.14
C ALA A 306 -16.69 4.45 37.76
N VAL A 307 -17.98 4.75 37.70
CA VAL A 307 -19.01 3.85 37.19
C VAL A 307 -19.98 4.65 36.32
N THR A 308 -20.32 4.14 35.13
CA THR A 308 -21.29 4.79 34.23
C THR A 308 -22.20 3.79 33.52
N MET A 309 -23.31 4.28 32.98
CA MET A 309 -24.23 3.50 32.15
C MET A 309 -24.01 3.81 30.67
N LEU A 310 -23.85 2.78 29.85
CA LEU A 310 -23.89 2.88 28.39
C LEU A 310 -25.06 2.03 27.86
N GLY A 311 -26.15 2.69 27.52
CA GLY A 311 -27.39 2.00 27.14
C GLY A 311 -27.97 1.21 28.33
N LYS A 312 -27.99 -0.12 28.22
CA LYS A 312 -28.45 -1.03 29.29
C LYS A 312 -27.29 -1.66 30.07
N GLU A 313 -26.05 -1.31 29.76
CA GLU A 313 -24.87 -1.89 30.37
C GLU A 313 -24.24 -0.93 31.38
N LEU A 314 -23.80 -1.49 32.51
CA LEU A 314 -23.14 -0.78 33.59
C LEU A 314 -21.63 -1.04 33.49
N LEU A 315 -20.86 0.02 33.25
CA LEU A 315 -19.41 -0.02 33.07
C LEU A 315 -18.71 0.49 34.34
N PHE A 316 -17.71 -0.24 34.80
CA PHE A 316 -16.87 0.08 35.95
C PHE A 316 -15.44 0.36 35.48
N PHE A 317 -14.81 1.41 36.00
CA PHE A 317 -13.46 1.85 35.65
C PHE A 317 -12.57 1.84 36.89
N ARG A 318 -11.35 1.30 36.75
CA ARG A 318 -10.33 1.26 37.79
C ARG A 318 -8.95 1.22 37.12
N ASP A 319 -8.04 2.10 37.54
CA ASP A 319 -6.72 2.31 36.93
C ASP A 319 -6.77 2.74 35.44
N ARG A 320 -5.60 2.81 34.76
CA ARG A 320 -5.42 3.37 33.39
C ARG A 320 -5.65 2.38 32.25
#